data_AF-A0A947Y4E2-F1
#
_entry.id   AF-A0A947Y4E2-F1
#
_cell.length_a   1.000
_cell.length_b   1.000
_cell.length_c   1.000
_cell.angle_alpha   90.00
_cell.angle_beta   90.00
_cell.angle_gamma   90.00
#
_symmetry.space_group_name_H-M   'P 1'
#
loop_
_entity.id
_entity.type
_entity.pdbx_description
1 polymer ?
#
loop_
_entity_poly.entity_id
_entity_poly.type
_entity_poly.pdbx_seq_one_letter_code
_entity_poly.pdbx_strand_id
1 'polypeptide(L)'
;MVPPKLTRLCTRKLPDKNAPLFDSQSFGMVIFGFCFYLCDREKVFCLASEADRLSNVPGWLMILDYYTLLTWHPDYERMTCKIWSYREAPYTDAQKAWVAVSVLRNQRALNA
;
A
#
# COMPACT_ATOMS: atom_id res chain seq x y z
N MET A 1 -21.60 -19.09 6.14
CA MET A 1 -20.26 -19.38 6.70
C MET A 1 -19.24 -18.70 5.80
N VAL A 2 -18.84 -17.47 6.13
CA VAL A 2 -17.89 -16.67 5.33
C VAL A 2 -16.48 -17.03 5.83
N PRO A 3 -15.52 -17.39 4.96
CA PRO A 3 -14.19 -17.72 5.44
C PRO A 3 -13.55 -16.46 6.04
N PRO A 4 -12.84 -16.58 7.18
CA PRO A 4 -12.11 -15.46 7.75
C PRO A 4 -10.95 -15.16 6.79
N LYS A 5 -11.12 -14.20 5.88
CA LYS A 5 -9.99 -13.64 5.15
C LYS A 5 -9.13 -12.93 6.18
N LEU A 6 -8.06 -13.62 6.62
CA LEU A 6 -7.07 -13.14 7.57
C LEU A 6 -6.60 -11.74 7.15
N THR A 7 -7.06 -10.72 7.86
CA THR A 7 -6.28 -9.50 8.03
C THR A 7 -5.12 -9.87 8.95
N ARG A 8 -4.01 -10.37 8.40
CA ARG A 8 -2.79 -10.61 9.18
C ARG A 8 -2.20 -9.27 9.59
N LEU A 9 -2.55 -8.79 10.79
CA LEU A 9 -1.82 -7.72 11.45
C LEU A 9 -0.53 -8.33 12.03
N CYS A 10 0.54 -8.39 11.23
CA CYS A 10 1.77 -9.07 11.61
C CYS A 10 2.69 -8.18 12.46
N THR A 11 2.54 -8.23 13.78
CA THR A 11 3.57 -7.84 14.74
C THR A 11 4.52 -9.02 14.99
N ARG A 12 5.21 -9.51 13.94
CA ARG A 12 6.21 -10.59 14.13
C ARG A 12 7.54 -9.97 14.57
N LYS A 13 8.14 -10.51 15.64
CA LYS A 13 9.50 -10.18 16.09
C LYS A 13 10.46 -10.37 14.90
N LEU A 14 11.24 -9.33 14.56
CA LEU A 14 12.16 -9.38 13.41
C LEU A 14 13.07 -10.63 13.53
N PRO A 15 13.08 -11.53 12.54
CA PRO A 15 14.16 -12.50 12.40
C PRO A 15 15.45 -11.76 11.98
N ASP A 16 16.59 -12.47 12.05
CA ASP A 16 17.92 -11.95 11.71
C ASP A 16 17.92 -11.07 10.45
N LYS A 17 18.74 -10.00 10.50
CA LYS A 17 18.71 -8.79 9.63
C LYS A 17 18.68 -9.02 8.11
N ASN A 18 18.80 -10.25 7.61
CA ASN A 18 18.99 -10.57 6.20
C ASN A 18 17.93 -11.51 5.60
N ALA A 19 16.98 -12.04 6.37
CA ALA A 19 15.93 -12.93 5.84
C ALA A 19 14.62 -12.18 5.58
N PRO A 20 13.94 -12.39 4.44
CA PRO A 20 12.63 -11.77 4.18
C PRO A 20 11.60 -12.29 5.19
N LEU A 21 10.86 -11.37 5.81
CA LEU A 21 9.89 -11.71 6.88
C LEU A 21 8.71 -12.57 6.40
N PHE A 22 8.44 -12.54 5.10
CA PHE A 22 7.27 -13.16 4.48
C PHE A 22 7.62 -13.75 3.13
N ASP A 23 6.94 -14.84 2.78
CA ASP A 23 7.06 -15.48 1.47
C ASP A 23 6.47 -14.59 0.38
N SER A 24 6.97 -14.73 -0.84
CA SER A 24 6.44 -14.00 -1.99
C SER A 24 5.00 -14.42 -2.28
N GLN A 25 4.16 -13.49 -2.77
CA GLN A 25 2.75 -13.73 -3.10
C GLN A 25 1.96 -14.36 -1.94
N SER A 26 2.15 -13.81 -0.73
CA SER A 26 1.47 -14.28 0.48
C SER A 26 0.18 -13.50 0.79
N PHE A 27 -0.01 -12.33 0.17
CA PHE A 27 -1.05 -11.38 0.56
C PHE A 27 -1.94 -11.00 -0.62
N GLY A 28 -3.26 -11.24 -0.48
CA GLY A 28 -4.25 -10.77 -1.45
C GLY A 28 -4.48 -9.25 -1.42
N MET A 29 -4.12 -8.58 -0.32
CA MET A 29 -4.17 -7.13 -0.18
C MET A 29 -3.03 -6.64 0.70
N VAL A 30 -2.33 -5.59 0.27
CA VAL A 30 -1.29 -4.90 1.03
C VAL A 30 -1.76 -3.47 1.31
N ILE A 31 -1.61 -2.99 2.55
CA ILE A 31 -2.05 -1.65 2.95
C ILE A 31 -0.86 -0.87 3.52
N PHE A 32 -0.58 0.30 2.94
CA PHE A 32 0.33 1.30 3.50
C PHE A 32 -0.48 2.45 4.08
N GLY A 33 -0.48 2.61 5.41
CA GLY A 33 -1.21 3.68 6.09
C GLY A 33 -0.26 4.59 6.85
N PHE A 34 -0.14 5.84 6.42
CA PHE A 34 0.64 6.88 7.07
C PHE A 34 2.08 6.44 7.42
N CYS A 35 2.74 5.69 6.54
CA CYS A 35 4.10 5.19 6.81
C CYS A 35 5.16 5.88 5.93
N PHE A 36 4.78 6.48 4.81
CA PHE A 36 5.74 7.09 3.90
C PHE A 36 6.32 8.40 4.43
N TYR A 37 5.62 9.11 5.32
CA TYR A 37 6.20 10.30 5.96
C TYR A 37 7.41 10.00 6.84
N LEU A 38 7.55 8.76 7.31
CA LEU A 38 8.70 8.29 8.10
C LEU A 38 9.86 7.82 7.22
N CYS A 39 9.64 7.66 5.92
CA CYS A 39 10.61 7.06 5.02
C CYS A 39 11.27 8.11 4.13
N ASP A 40 12.58 8.00 3.95
CA ASP A 40 13.30 8.76 2.93
C ASP A 40 12.79 8.38 1.54
N ARG A 41 12.85 9.32 0.59
CA ARG A 41 12.39 9.09 -0.80
C ARG A 41 13.03 7.87 -1.45
N GLU A 42 14.29 7.58 -1.13
CA GLU A 42 15.03 6.43 -1.65
C GLU A 42 14.44 5.09 -1.17
N LYS A 43 13.90 5.04 0.05
CA LYS A 43 13.32 3.83 0.62
C LYS A 43 11.90 3.54 0.12
N VAL A 44 11.23 4.53 -0.46
CA VAL A 44 9.89 4.35 -1.04
C VAL A 44 9.90 3.30 -2.14
N PHE A 45 10.94 3.26 -2.98
CA PHE A 45 11.09 2.25 -4.02
C PHE A 45 11.30 0.84 -3.45
N CYS A 46 12.07 0.71 -2.36
CA CYS A 46 12.23 -0.58 -1.68
C CYS A 46 10.92 -1.08 -1.09
N LEU A 47 10.14 -0.20 -0.46
CA LEU A 47 8.81 -0.54 0.07
C LEU A 47 7.84 -0.94 -1.04
N ALA A 48 7.86 -0.23 -2.15
CA ALA A 48 7.09 -0.54 -3.35
C ALA A 48 7.47 -1.91 -3.93
N SER A 49 8.76 -2.21 -4.05
CA SER A 49 9.26 -3.51 -4.51
C SER A 49 8.89 -4.65 -3.57
N GLU A 50 8.97 -4.44 -2.25
CA GLU A 50 8.52 -5.43 -1.28
C GLU A 50 7.01 -5.63 -1.35
N ALA A 51 6.22 -4.56 -1.49
CA ALA A 51 4.78 -4.68 -1.67
C ALA A 51 4.41 -5.52 -2.89
N ASP A 52 5.10 -5.31 -4.00
CA ASP A 52 4.92 -6.08 -5.23
C ASP A 52 5.30 -7.56 -5.04
N ARG A 53 6.43 -7.83 -4.36
CA ARG A 53 6.84 -9.21 -4.01
C ARG A 53 5.81 -9.92 -3.13
N LEU A 54 5.21 -9.20 -2.18
CA LEU A 54 4.26 -9.73 -1.21
C LEU A 54 2.84 -9.90 -1.77
N SER A 55 2.46 -9.06 -2.73
CA SER A 55 1.13 -9.05 -3.31
C SER A 55 0.92 -10.23 -4.26
N ASN A 56 -0.24 -10.88 -4.13
CA ASN A 56 -0.66 -11.91 -5.08
C ASN A 56 -0.94 -11.29 -6.45
N VAL A 57 -0.95 -12.13 -7.48
CA VAL A 57 -1.41 -11.73 -8.81
C VAL A 57 -2.67 -12.53 -9.17
N PRO A 58 -3.85 -11.89 -9.37
CA PRO A 58 -4.14 -10.47 -9.13
C PRO A 58 -4.34 -10.16 -7.64
N GLY A 59 -3.83 -9.01 -7.20
CA GLY A 59 -3.85 -8.55 -5.81
C GLY A 59 -4.15 -7.07 -5.70
N TRP A 60 -4.46 -6.63 -4.48
CA TRP A 60 -4.82 -5.24 -4.17
C TRP A 60 -3.71 -4.54 -3.39
N LEU A 61 -3.48 -3.27 -3.71
CA LEU A 61 -2.59 -2.39 -2.98
C LEU A 61 -3.34 -1.12 -2.59
N MET A 62 -3.52 -0.89 -1.30
CA MET A 62 -4.18 0.30 -0.77
C MET A 62 -3.14 1.20 -0.10
N ILE A 63 -3.15 2.48 -0.44
CA ILE A 63 -2.25 3.47 0.13
C ILE A 63 -3.08 4.60 0.70
N LEU A 64 -2.90 4.85 2.00
CA LEU A 64 -3.48 5.95 2.74
C LEU A 64 -2.34 6.87 3.17
N ASP A 65 -2.12 7.97 2.46
CA ASP A 65 -1.04 8.90 2.76
C ASP A 65 -1.35 10.33 2.31
N TYR A 66 -0.54 11.29 2.76
CA TYR A 66 -0.68 12.72 2.46
C TYR A 66 -0.37 13.08 0.99
N TYR A 67 0.23 12.17 0.22
CA TYR A 67 0.61 12.40 -1.18
C TYR A 67 0.24 11.21 -2.08
N THR A 68 -0.13 11.49 -3.33
CA THR A 68 -0.31 10.48 -4.38
C THR A 68 1.05 9.99 -4.87
N LEU A 69 1.63 9.03 -4.15
CA LEU A 69 3.00 8.53 -4.38
C LEU A 69 3.12 7.49 -5.52
N LEU A 70 2.05 7.18 -6.25
CA LEU A 70 2.01 5.96 -7.05
C LEU A 70 1.67 6.22 -8.52
N THR A 71 2.70 6.59 -9.26
CA THR A 71 2.77 6.47 -10.73
C THR A 71 3.97 5.61 -11.16
N TRP A 72 4.62 4.89 -10.24
CA TRP A 72 5.91 4.25 -10.49
C TRP A 72 5.84 2.90 -11.20
N HIS A 73 4.70 2.20 -11.17
CA HIS A 73 4.60 0.85 -11.74
C HIS A 73 3.54 0.74 -12.83
N PRO A 74 3.89 0.31 -14.06
CA PRO A 74 2.94 0.20 -15.16
C PRO A 74 1.89 -0.90 -14.94
N ASP A 75 2.22 -1.96 -14.20
CA ASP A 75 1.27 -3.06 -13.98
C ASP A 75 0.23 -2.78 -12.88
N TYR A 76 0.32 -1.64 -12.19
CA TYR A 76 -0.68 -1.25 -11.20
C TYR A 76 -1.64 -0.24 -11.80
N GLU A 77 -2.89 -0.66 -12.02
CA GLU A 77 -3.95 0.26 -12.43
C GLU A 77 -4.59 0.88 -11.19
N ARG A 78 -4.73 2.21 -11.21
CA ARG A 78 -5.43 2.95 -10.17
C ARG A 78 -6.94 2.84 -10.35
N MET A 79 -7.57 2.11 -9.45
CA MET A 79 -9.02 1.88 -9.47
C MET A 79 -9.78 3.05 -8.85
N THR A 80 -9.30 3.60 -7.73
CA THR A 80 -9.90 4.77 -7.10
C THR A 80 -8.86 5.61 -6.36
N CYS A 81 -9.09 6.91 -6.31
CA CYS A 81 -8.37 7.84 -5.46
C CYS A 81 -9.42 8.76 -4.81
N LYS A 82 -9.51 8.72 -3.49
CA LYS A 82 -10.35 9.63 -2.70
C LYS A 82 -9.46 10.50 -1.84
N ILE A 83 -9.71 11.80 -1.83
CA ILE A 83 -8.99 12.74 -0.97
C ILE A 83 -9.98 13.23 0.08
N TRP A 84 -9.58 13.21 1.35
CA TRP A 84 -10.39 13.67 2.47
C TRP A 84 -9.55 14.45 3.47
N SER A 85 -10.19 15.31 4.25
CA SER A 85 -9.57 16.00 5.39
C SER A 85 -9.66 15.12 6.62
N TYR A 86 -8.56 14.90 7.35
CA TYR A 86 -8.62 14.13 8.61
C TYR A 86 -9.43 14.84 9.70
N ARG A 87 -9.65 16.16 9.55
CA ARG A 87 -10.31 17.01 10.55
C ARG A 87 -11.83 17.11 10.33
N GLU A 88 -12.39 16.33 9.40
CA GLU A 88 -13.81 16.32 9.01
C GLU A 88 -14.39 17.68 8.57
N ALA A 89 -13.56 18.72 8.44
CA ALA A 89 -13.95 20.01 7.91
C ALA A 89 -14.15 19.89 6.39
N PRO A 90 -15.29 20.34 5.83
CA PRO A 90 -15.60 20.23 4.41
C PRO A 90 -14.62 20.98 3.51
N TYR A 91 -13.90 21.97 4.07
CA TYR A 91 -12.86 22.73 3.40
C TYR A 91 -11.70 22.93 4.38
N THR A 92 -10.48 22.67 3.92
CA THR A 92 -9.27 22.99 4.69
C THR A 92 -8.16 23.42 3.76
N ASP A 93 -7.61 24.59 4.02
CA ASP A 93 -6.54 25.18 3.20
C ASP A 93 -5.17 24.62 3.62
N ALA A 94 -5.13 23.87 4.73
CA ALA A 94 -3.93 23.24 5.24
C ALA A 94 -3.60 22.01 4.38
N GLN A 95 -2.64 22.15 3.46
CA GLN A 95 -2.17 21.08 2.56
C GLN A 95 -1.80 19.77 3.31
N LYS A 96 -1.30 19.87 4.54
CA LYS A 96 -0.96 18.72 5.40
C LYS A 96 -2.17 18.02 6.04
N ALA A 97 -3.38 18.56 5.89
CA ALA A 97 -4.61 17.96 6.40
C ALA A 97 -5.30 17.02 5.40
N TRP A 98 -4.87 17.06 4.15
CA TRP A 98 -5.41 16.22 3.08
C TRP A 98 -4.77 14.84 3.13
N VAL A 99 -5.60 13.81 3.20
CA VAL A 99 -5.20 12.42 3.11
C VAL A 99 -5.79 11.86 1.83
N ALA A 100 -4.94 11.26 1.00
CA ALA A 100 -5.33 10.54 -0.19
C ALA A 100 -5.38 9.04 0.09
N VAL A 101 -6.48 8.41 -0.26
CA VAL A 101 -6.63 6.96 -0.31
C VAL A 101 -6.67 6.51 -1.74
N SER A 102 -5.60 5.86 -2.16
CA SER A 102 -5.45 5.25 -3.48
C SER A 102 -5.63 3.75 -3.36
N VAL A 103 -6.53 3.18 -4.17
CA VAL A 103 -6.65 1.73 -4.35
C VAL A 103 -6.12 1.38 -5.72
N LEU A 104 -5.11 0.53 -5.73
CA LEU A 104 -4.45 0.01 -6.91
C LEU A 104 -4.72 -1.48 -7.04
N ARG A 105 -4.84 -1.93 -8.29
CA ARG A 105 -4.97 -3.35 -8.62
C ARG A 105 -3.75 -3.78 -9.43
N ASN A 106 -3.10 -4.86 -9.00
CA ASN A 106 -2.05 -5.50 -9.76
C ASN A 106 -2.66 -6.25 -10.95
N GLN A 107 -2.27 -5.86 -12.17
CA GLN A 107 -2.75 -6.41 -13.43
C GLN A 107 -1.75 -7.31 -14.14
N ARG A 108 -0.65 -7.73 -13.50
CA ARG A 108 0.34 -8.61 -14.15
C ARG A 108 -0.26 -9.89 -14.75
N ALA A 109 -1.31 -10.45 -14.16
CA ALA A 109 -2.01 -11.62 -14.72
C ALA A 109 -2.76 -11.35 -16.04
N LEU A 110 -3.05 -10.08 -16.37
CA LEU A 110 -3.75 -9.70 -17.60
C LEU A 110 -2.78 -9.34 -18.73
N ASN A 111 -1.51 -9.01 -18.41
CA ASN A 111 -0.48 -8.61 -19.35
C ASN A 111 0.54 -9.73 -19.68
N ALA A 112 0.33 -10.93 -19.14
CA ALA A 112 1.22 -12.10 -19.27
C ALA A 112 0.71 -13.12 -20.29
#